data_AF-A0AAU7Q465-F1
#
_entry.id   AF-A0AAU7Q465-F1
#
_cell.length_a   1.000
_cell.length_b   1.000
_cell.length_c   1.000
_cell.angle_alpha   90.00
_cell.angle_beta   90.00
_cell.angle_gamma   90.00
#
_symmetry.space_group_name_H-M   'P 1'
#
loop_
_entity.id
_entity.type
_entity.pdbx_description
1 polymer ?
#
loop_
_entity_poly.entity_id
_entity_poly.type
_entity_poly.pdbx_seq_one_letter_code
_entity_poly.pdbx_strand_id
1 'polypeptide(L)'
;MIDVILDGRRFPAFYRIIVPAFASTPLSGMGAARQGGRFNRPRQEALYLSADEVTALAEYKQDNPWLQPGTICTFFAKELRSLKNRCIRAK
;
A
#
# COMPACT_ATOMS: atom_id res chain seq x y z
N MET A 1 -4.08 11.99 -11.38
CA MET A 1 -2.83 11.45 -10.80
C MET A 1 -2.09 12.61 -10.16
N ILE A 2 -2.11 12.67 -8.83
CA ILE A 2 -1.49 13.74 -8.04
C ILE A 2 -0.02 13.35 -7.86
N ASP A 3 0.91 14.14 -8.34
CA ASP A 3 2.34 13.88 -8.12
C ASP A 3 2.96 15.02 -7.34
N VAL A 4 3.97 14.70 -6.54
CA VAL A 4 4.74 15.71 -5.82
C VAL A 4 6.10 15.88 -6.48
N ILE A 5 6.52 17.14 -6.63
CA ILE A 5 7.86 17.50 -7.09
C ILE A 5 8.66 17.94 -5.87
N LEU A 6 9.74 17.22 -5.55
CA LEU A 6 10.71 17.60 -4.51
C LEU A 6 12.11 17.61 -5.14
N ASP A 7 12.87 18.69 -4.94
CA ASP A 7 14.23 18.87 -5.47
C ASP A 7 14.35 18.59 -6.99
N GLY A 8 13.36 19.03 -7.77
CA GLY A 8 13.30 18.82 -9.23
C GLY A 8 13.02 17.37 -9.65
N ARG A 9 12.70 16.48 -8.71
CA ARG A 9 12.35 15.08 -8.96
C ARG A 9 10.86 14.85 -8.77
N ARG A 10 10.25 14.11 -9.69
CA ARG A 10 8.84 13.72 -9.64
C ARG A 10 8.68 12.43 -8.83
N PHE A 11 7.78 12.44 -7.87
CA PHE A 11 7.39 11.29 -7.08
C PHE A 11 5.92 10.97 -7.37
N PRO A 12 5.64 9.87 -8.08
CA PRO A 12 4.27 9.47 -8.35
C PRO A 12 3.50 9.14 -7.07
N ALA A 13 2.21 9.46 -7.05
CA ALA A 13 1.32 8.98 -5.99
C ALA A 13 1.03 7.49 -6.15
N PHE A 14 0.95 6.84 -5.00
CA PHE A 14 0.41 5.52 -4.83
C PHE A 14 -0.54 5.48 -3.64
N TYR A 15 -1.47 4.54 -3.69
CA TYR A 15 -2.59 4.45 -2.78
C TYR A 15 -2.56 3.13 -2.03
N ARG A 16 -2.92 3.17 -0.76
CA ARG A 16 -3.16 2.00 0.09
C ARG A 16 -4.39 2.28 0.91
N ILE A 17 -5.21 1.26 1.12
CA ILE A 17 -6.26 1.30 2.12
C ILE A 17 -5.85 0.44 3.31
N ILE A 18 -5.96 0.99 4.50
CA ILE A 18 -5.63 0.33 5.76
C ILE A 18 -6.84 0.30 6.69
N VAL A 19 -6.87 -0.66 7.61
CA VAL A 19 -7.86 -0.66 8.68
C VAL A 19 -7.64 0.59 9.56
N PRO A 20 -8.70 1.33 9.94
CA PRO A 20 -8.58 2.61 10.66
C PRO A 20 -7.71 2.56 11.92
N ALA A 21 -7.65 1.42 12.61
CA ALA A 21 -6.79 1.22 13.78
C ALA A 21 -5.29 1.44 13.50
N PHE A 22 -4.85 1.35 12.24
CA PHE A 22 -3.46 1.57 11.83
C PHE A 22 -3.21 2.96 11.22
N ALA A 23 -4.20 3.86 11.23
CA ALA A 23 -4.07 5.19 10.63
C ALA A 23 -2.91 6.02 11.21
N SER A 24 -2.53 5.78 12.47
CA SER A 24 -1.37 6.41 13.12
C SER A 24 -0.01 5.85 12.68
N THR A 25 0.01 4.68 12.02
CA THR A 25 1.24 3.98 11.59
C THR A 25 1.14 3.50 10.12
N PRO A 26 0.86 4.40 9.15
CA PRO A 26 0.52 4.02 7.78
C PRO A 26 1.68 3.37 7.00
N LEU A 27 2.92 3.59 7.44
CA LEU A 27 4.13 2.95 6.89
C LEU A 27 4.42 1.57 7.47
N SER A 28 3.62 1.08 8.43
CA SER A 28 3.80 -0.27 8.98
C SER A 28 3.38 -1.35 7.99
N GLY A 29 4.21 -2.38 7.87
CA GLY A 29 3.92 -3.62 7.13
C GLY A 29 3.42 -4.76 8.01
N MET A 30 3.05 -4.51 9.28
CA MET A 30 2.70 -5.57 10.25
C MET A 30 1.56 -6.48 9.78
N GLY A 31 0.53 -5.93 9.14
CA GLY A 31 -0.57 -6.73 8.59
C GLY A 31 -0.08 -7.75 7.56
N ALA A 32 0.76 -7.30 6.62
CA ALA A 32 1.39 -8.15 5.63
C ALA A 32 2.35 -9.15 6.28
N ALA A 33 3.11 -8.78 7.30
CA ALA A 33 3.98 -9.71 8.02
C ALA A 33 3.17 -10.79 8.75
N ARG A 34 1.99 -10.46 9.30
CA ARG A 34 1.17 -11.42 10.05
C ARG A 34 0.55 -12.48 9.16
N GLN A 35 0.02 -12.10 8.00
CA GLN A 35 -0.65 -13.02 7.07
C GLN A 35 0.27 -13.58 5.97
N GLY A 36 1.34 -12.87 5.63
CA GLY A 36 2.01 -13.07 4.35
C GLY A 36 1.16 -12.54 3.20
N GLY A 37 1.65 -12.72 1.98
CA GLY A 37 0.92 -12.35 0.77
C GLY A 37 1.63 -12.85 -0.48
N ARG A 38 1.09 -12.50 -1.65
CA ARG A 38 1.62 -12.96 -2.93
C ARG A 38 3.11 -12.62 -3.11
N PHE A 39 3.56 -11.54 -2.49
CA PHE A 39 4.92 -11.03 -2.65
C PHE A 39 5.68 -10.90 -1.32
N ASN A 40 5.17 -11.43 -0.21
CA ASN A 40 5.91 -11.44 1.05
C ASN A 40 5.59 -12.70 1.86
N ARG A 41 6.61 -13.26 2.52
CA ARG A 41 6.42 -14.40 3.42
C ARG A 41 5.87 -13.90 4.77
N PRO A 42 5.16 -14.74 5.54
CA PRO A 42 4.87 -14.43 6.93
C PRO A 42 6.16 -14.05 7.69
N ARG A 43 6.04 -13.11 8.63
CA ARG A 43 7.11 -12.40 9.37
C ARG A 43 7.94 -11.40 8.56
N GLN A 44 7.69 -11.25 7.26
CA GLN A 44 8.31 -10.21 6.45
C GLN A 44 7.33 -9.05 6.23
N GLU A 45 7.66 -7.87 6.76
CA GLU A 45 6.90 -6.66 6.49
C GLU A 45 6.99 -6.23 5.03
N ALA A 46 5.85 -5.81 4.48
CA ALA A 46 5.72 -5.23 3.16
C ALA A 46 4.56 -4.22 3.12
N LEU A 47 4.74 -3.17 2.33
CA LEU A 47 3.69 -2.24 1.94
C LEU A 47 3.16 -2.62 0.57
N TYR A 48 1.86 -2.88 0.48
CA TYR A 48 1.16 -3.08 -0.78
C TYR A 48 0.57 -1.74 -1.20
N LEU A 49 1.07 -1.19 -2.31
CA LEU A 49 0.62 0.09 -2.86
C LEU A 49 0.12 -0.09 -4.30
N SER A 50 -0.92 0.65 -4.67
CA SER A 50 -1.48 0.66 -6.03
C SER A 50 -1.28 2.04 -6.68
N ALA A 51 -1.16 2.10 -8.00
CA ALA A 51 -1.04 3.38 -8.71
C ALA A 51 -2.38 4.12 -8.87
N ASP A 52 -3.49 3.47 -8.50
CA ASP A 52 -4.86 3.94 -8.67
C ASP A 52 -5.68 3.63 -7.40
N GLU A 53 -6.50 4.59 -6.96
CA GLU A 53 -7.33 4.49 -5.77
C GLU A 53 -8.43 3.42 -5.87
N VAL A 54 -9.02 3.22 -7.06
CA VAL A 54 -10.05 2.22 -7.30
C VAL A 54 -9.45 0.82 -7.21
N THR A 55 -8.25 0.64 -7.77
CA THR A 55 -7.50 -0.61 -7.63
C THR A 55 -7.11 -0.88 -6.17
N ALA A 56 -6.65 0.15 -5.42
CA ALA A 56 -6.37 0.00 -3.99
C ALA A 56 -7.62 -0.41 -3.20
N LEU A 57 -8.79 0.11 -3.57
CA LEU A 57 -10.07 -0.25 -2.95
C LEU A 57 -10.50 -1.67 -3.28
N ALA A 58 -10.35 -2.09 -4.55
CA ALA A 58 -10.66 -3.45 -4.97
C ALA A 58 -9.78 -4.48 -4.25
N GLU A 59 -8.47 -4.22 -4.15
CA GLU A 59 -7.52 -5.07 -3.42
C GLU A 59 -7.80 -5.09 -1.91
N TYR A 60 -8.26 -3.99 -1.32
CA TYR A 60 -8.65 -3.96 0.09
C TYR A 60 -9.94 -4.73 0.36
N LYS A 61 -10.92 -4.65 -0.54
CA LYS A 61 -12.17 -5.43 -0.46
C LYS A 61 -11.90 -6.92 -0.61
N GLN A 62 -10.93 -7.32 -1.44
CA GLN A 62 -10.66 -8.72 -1.81
C GLN A 62 -11.97 -9.42 -2.24
N ASP A 63 -12.19 -10.64 -1.74
CA ASP A 63 -13.40 -11.43 -1.97
C ASP A 63 -14.52 -11.12 -0.95
N ASN A 64 -14.35 -10.11 -0.10
CA ASN A 64 -15.37 -9.75 0.87
C ASN A 64 -16.57 -9.09 0.15
N PRO A 65 -17.79 -9.64 0.28
CA PRO A 65 -18.96 -9.04 -0.36
C PRO A 65 -19.25 -7.62 0.15
N TRP A 66 -18.84 -7.30 1.38
CA TRP A 66 -19.03 -5.99 2.01
C TRP A 66 -17.70 -5.24 2.14
N LEU A 67 -17.72 -3.96 1.78
CA LEU A 67 -16.59 -3.09 2.02
C LEU A 67 -16.49 -2.77 3.51
N GLN A 68 -15.42 -3.23 4.16
CA GLN A 68 -15.11 -2.89 5.55
C GLN A 68 -14.67 -1.42 5.66
N PRO A 69 -14.81 -0.78 6.84
CA PRO A 69 -14.27 0.56 7.05
C PRO A 69 -12.76 0.60 6.79
N GLY A 70 -12.34 1.49 5.90
CA GLY A 70 -10.93 1.66 5.51
C GLY A 70 -10.52 3.13 5.50
N THR A 71 -9.26 3.38 5.80
CA THR A 71 -8.61 4.68 5.63
C THR A 71 -7.75 4.64 4.38
N ILE A 72 -8.03 5.55 3.44
CA ILE A 72 -7.18 5.72 2.26
C ILE A 72 -5.93 6.55 2.63
N CYS A 73 -4.78 6.07 2.21
CA CYS A 73 -3.49 6.73 2.42
C CYS A 73 -2.79 6.93 1.07
N THR A 74 -2.31 8.14 0.84
CA THR A 74 -1.50 8.49 -0.34
C THR A 74 -0.03 8.49 0.05
N PHE A 75 0.79 7.82 -0.74
CA PHE A 75 2.25 7.77 -0.60
C PHE A 75 2.90 8.28 -1.88
N PHE A 76 3.95 9.08 -1.72
CA PHE A 76 4.79 9.50 -2.83
C PHE A 76 6.08 8.69 -2.80
N ALA A 77 6.34 7.90 -3.85
CA ALA A 77 7.46 6.96 -3.86
C ALA A 77 8.24 7.05 -5.18
N LYS A 78 9.58 6.97 -5.09
CA LYS A 78 10.47 7.04 -6.27
C LYS A 78 10.52 5.73 -7.04
N GLU A 79 10.59 4.60 -6.32
CA GLU A 79 10.75 3.27 -6.87
C GLU A 79 9.91 2.27 -6.06
N LEU A 80 9.08 1.48 -6.75
CA LEU A 80 8.43 0.31 -6.17
C LEU A 80 9.24 -0.92 -6.57
N ARG A 81 9.85 -1.59 -5.59
CA ARG A 81 10.69 -2.75 -5.83
C ARG A 81 9.96 -4.00 -5.40
N SER A 82 9.74 -4.93 -6.31
CA SER A 82 9.38 -6.31 -5.97
C SER A 82 10.55 -6.96 -5.22
N LEU A 83 10.62 -6.75 -3.90
CA LEU A 83 11.58 -7.22 -2.88
C LEU A 83 13.07 -6.87 -3.16
N LYS A 84 13.75 -6.08 -2.33
CA LYS A 84 14.25 -6.48 -1.01
C LYS A 84 14.08 -5.40 0.08
N ASN A 85 13.60 -4.19 -0.21
CA ASN A 85 13.31 -3.16 0.80
C ASN A 85 11.87 -2.63 0.67
N ARG A 86 10.94 -3.43 1.21
CA ARG A 86 9.63 -3.15 1.83
C ARG A 86 8.48 -2.42 1.10
N CYS A 87 8.53 -2.16 -0.21
CA CYS A 87 7.37 -1.60 -0.92
C CYS A 87 7.06 -2.34 -2.23
N ILE A 88 5.88 -2.93 -2.32
CA ILE A 88 5.47 -3.83 -3.39
C ILE A 88 4.27 -3.25 -4.12
N ARG A 89 4.33 -3.28 -5.46
CA ARG A 89 3.22 -2.89 -6.32
C ARG A 89 2.13 -3.97 -6.25
N ALA A 90 1.00 -3.64 -5.65
CA ALA A 90 -0.25 -4.33 -5.91
C ALA A 90 -0.70 -3.99 -7.35
N LYS A 91 -1.37 -4.95 -7.98
CA LYS A 91 -1.48 -5.11 -9.44
C LYS A 91 -1.93 -3.84 -10.17
#